data_AF-H5Y7R2-F1
#
_entry.id   AF-H5Y7R2-F1
#
_cell.length_a   1.000
_cell.length_b   1.000
_cell.length_c   1.000
_cell.angle_alpha   90.00
_cell.angle_beta   90.00
_cell.angle_gamma   90.00
#
_symmetry.space_group_name_H-M   'P 1'
#
loop_
_entity.id
_entity.type
_entity.pdbx_description
1 polymer ?
#
loop_
_entity_poly.entity_id
_entity_poly.type
_entity_poly.pdbx_seq_one_letter_code
_entity_poly.pdbx_strand_id
1 'polypeptide(L)'
;MPIRDCPQSQPCALLDPKPVNAHCRTPFVGAIDFQYDPSWLAWEHALPLSLSLLCVRDRYIRAAVVAVSDNLLPDSMPIRRRMAERVHAQGIDAYDLLTGVGRDCVGPLQFLPDGIEPGAAGAVDGRPVDDEEIARLLGDLLELGEDEDFPISIAGAQEKTALLFWKGRWYKPLATTATTHILKPQLDRLPNGLNLSYSVENEFFCLKLTAALGLPSAAIAIEEFEGNRVLVVERFDRRWTGDNRPLHLPQEDCCQALSVPPP
;
A
#
# COMPACT_ATOMS: atom_id res chain seq x y z
N MET A 1 4.95 -22.21 -31.11
CA MET A 1 6.35 -22.39 -30.67
C MET A 1 6.34 -22.56 -29.16
N PRO A 2 6.99 -23.58 -28.60
CA PRO A 2 7.00 -23.79 -27.16
C PRO A 2 7.87 -22.72 -26.50
N ILE A 3 7.38 -22.19 -25.38
CA ILE A 3 8.02 -21.17 -24.56
C ILE A 3 9.29 -21.81 -23.99
N ARG A 4 10.47 -21.29 -24.39
CA ARG A 4 11.74 -21.66 -23.77
C ARG A 4 11.85 -20.99 -22.41
N ASP A 5 12.21 -21.78 -21.41
CA ASP A 5 12.51 -21.38 -20.04
C ASP A 5 13.51 -20.21 -19.97
N CYS A 6 13.16 -19.18 -19.20
CA CYS A 6 14.07 -18.13 -18.75
C CYS A 6 14.04 -18.13 -17.21
N PRO A 7 15.18 -18.01 -16.50
CA PRO A 7 15.33 -18.54 -15.14
C PRO A 7 15.04 -17.53 -14.01
N GLN A 8 14.41 -16.39 -14.28
CA GLN A 8 14.08 -15.41 -13.25
C GLN A 8 12.64 -14.93 -13.45
N SER A 9 11.73 -15.58 -12.72
CA SER A 9 10.32 -15.26 -12.66
C SER A 9 10.10 -14.08 -11.67
N GLN A 10 9.03 -13.29 -11.89
CA GLN A 10 8.85 -11.90 -11.43
C GLN A 10 7.53 -11.67 -10.65
N PRO A 11 7.46 -10.66 -9.75
CA PRO A 11 6.43 -10.55 -8.72
C PRO A 11 5.01 -10.50 -9.27
N CYS A 12 4.12 -11.19 -8.56
CA CYS A 12 2.73 -11.39 -8.93
C CYS A 12 1.82 -10.35 -8.28
N ALA A 13 0.99 -9.68 -9.09
CA ALA A 13 -0.14 -8.89 -8.62
C ALA A 13 -1.35 -9.78 -8.30
N LEU A 14 -1.91 -9.64 -7.11
CA LEU A 14 -3.06 -10.40 -6.62
C LEU A 14 -4.22 -9.50 -6.20
N LEU A 15 -5.45 -10.04 -6.29
CA LEU A 15 -6.61 -9.59 -5.53
C LEU A 15 -7.10 -10.80 -4.74
N ASP A 16 -6.95 -10.77 -3.41
CA ASP A 16 -7.42 -11.77 -2.45
C ASP A 16 -7.56 -13.21 -3.02
N PRO A 17 -6.67 -14.11 -2.55
CA PRO A 17 -5.76 -15.06 -3.23
C PRO A 17 -5.98 -15.41 -4.71
N LYS A 18 -6.82 -14.71 -5.47
CA LYS A 18 -6.92 -14.98 -6.90
C LYS A 18 -5.76 -14.32 -7.63
N PRO A 19 -4.99 -15.11 -8.41
CA PRO A 19 -4.02 -14.53 -9.31
C PRO A 19 -4.75 -13.66 -10.34
N VAL A 20 -4.44 -12.37 -10.32
CA VAL A 20 -4.71 -11.43 -11.43
C VAL A 20 -3.58 -11.54 -12.48
N ASN A 21 -2.64 -12.46 -12.22
CA ASN A 21 -1.22 -12.40 -12.48
C ASN A 21 -0.80 -12.01 -13.90
N ALA A 22 0.25 -11.20 -13.97
CA ALA A 22 0.91 -10.75 -15.18
C ALA A 22 2.41 -10.93 -15.04
N HIS A 23 3.04 -11.65 -15.97
CA HIS A 23 4.49 -11.65 -16.07
C HIS A 23 4.95 -10.25 -16.47
N CYS A 24 5.52 -9.50 -15.53
CA CYS A 24 6.43 -8.42 -15.89
C CYS A 24 7.59 -9.06 -16.68
N ARG A 25 7.92 -8.54 -17.85
CA ARG A 25 9.18 -8.83 -18.55
C ARG A 25 9.97 -7.54 -18.61
N THR A 26 11.23 -7.60 -18.20
CA THR A 26 12.23 -6.59 -18.53
C THR A 26 13.30 -7.21 -19.44
N PRO A 27 13.05 -7.42 -20.75
CA PRO A 27 14.10 -7.85 -21.66
C PRO A 27 14.78 -6.57 -22.18
N PHE A 28 15.75 -6.05 -21.41
CA PHE A 28 16.53 -4.86 -21.77
C PHE A 28 15.71 -3.55 -21.85
N VAL A 29 16.14 -2.53 -21.09
CA VAL A 29 15.60 -1.14 -21.10
C VAL A 29 14.30 -0.93 -20.31
N GLY A 30 14.32 -1.11 -18.98
CA GLY A 30 13.48 -0.35 -18.01
C GLY A 30 11.97 -0.24 -18.27
N ALA A 31 11.36 -1.15 -19.04
CA ALA A 31 9.96 -1.12 -19.38
C ALA A 31 9.20 -2.16 -18.55
N ILE A 32 8.33 -1.70 -17.67
CA ILE A 32 7.39 -2.54 -16.94
C ILE A 32 6.22 -2.84 -17.88
N ASP A 33 5.87 -4.12 -18.00
CA ASP A 33 4.68 -4.57 -18.73
C ASP A 33 3.77 -5.40 -17.84
N PHE A 34 2.48 -5.42 -18.22
CA PHE A 34 1.43 -6.07 -17.47
C PHE A 34 0.48 -6.78 -18.43
N GLN A 35 -0.05 -7.93 -18.02
CA GLN A 35 -0.93 -8.78 -18.81
C GLN A 35 -1.77 -9.65 -17.88
N TYR A 36 -3.08 -9.55 -17.93
CA TYR A 36 -3.95 -10.38 -17.08
C TYR A 36 -3.76 -11.88 -17.28
N ASP A 37 -3.85 -12.62 -16.19
CA ASP A 37 -3.86 -14.08 -16.22
C ASP A 37 -5.10 -14.58 -17.00
N PRO A 38 -4.97 -15.57 -17.90
CA PRO A 38 -6.11 -16.11 -18.62
C PRO A 38 -7.25 -16.61 -17.71
N SER A 39 -6.93 -17.13 -16.53
CA SER A 39 -7.93 -17.57 -15.55
C SER A 39 -8.66 -16.40 -14.88
N TRP A 40 -7.99 -15.26 -14.69
CA TRP A 40 -8.62 -14.02 -14.26
C TRP A 40 -9.62 -13.53 -15.30
N LEU A 41 -9.18 -13.44 -16.56
CA LEU A 41 -10.04 -12.98 -17.67
C LEU A 41 -11.24 -13.90 -17.93
N ALA A 42 -11.12 -15.19 -17.61
CA ALA A 42 -12.19 -16.17 -17.75
C ALA A 42 -13.18 -16.14 -16.58
N TRP A 43 -12.89 -15.44 -15.49
CA TRP A 43 -13.74 -15.38 -14.31
C TRP A 43 -14.93 -14.45 -14.53
N GLU A 44 -16.14 -14.89 -14.18
CA GLU A 44 -17.38 -14.11 -14.33
C GLU A 44 -17.36 -12.77 -13.56
N HIS A 45 -16.60 -12.70 -12.47
CA HIS A 45 -16.46 -11.47 -11.67
C HIS A 45 -15.10 -10.80 -11.88
N ALA A 46 -14.44 -11.05 -13.02
CA ALA A 46 -13.21 -10.36 -13.38
C ALA A 46 -13.43 -8.85 -13.38
N LEU A 47 -12.57 -8.15 -12.67
CA LEU A 47 -12.55 -6.69 -12.62
C LEU A 47 -11.19 -6.20 -13.10
N PRO A 48 -11.14 -5.03 -13.75
CA PRO A 48 -9.86 -4.43 -14.07
C PRO A 48 -9.17 -3.99 -12.78
N LEU A 49 -7.85 -4.12 -12.77
CA LEU A 49 -6.97 -3.66 -11.70
C LEU A 49 -7.03 -2.15 -11.51
N SER A 50 -7.13 -1.44 -12.64
CA SER A 50 -7.29 0.00 -12.73
C SER A 50 -8.16 0.28 -13.96
N LEU A 51 -8.95 1.36 -13.95
CA LEU A 51 -9.65 1.81 -15.15
C LEU A 51 -8.71 2.15 -16.32
N SER A 52 -7.43 2.44 -16.03
CA SER A 52 -6.39 2.60 -17.05
C SER A 52 -5.81 1.29 -17.59
N LEU A 53 -6.10 0.17 -16.91
CA LEU A 53 -5.65 -1.19 -17.23
C LEU A 53 -6.87 -2.12 -17.39
N LEU A 54 -7.69 -1.94 -18.42
CA LEU A 54 -8.89 -2.76 -18.66
C LEU A 54 -8.59 -4.26 -18.88
N CYS A 55 -9.54 -5.13 -18.57
CA CYS A 55 -9.42 -6.59 -18.74
C CYS A 55 -9.34 -7.04 -20.22
N VAL A 56 -8.19 -6.83 -20.85
CA VAL A 56 -7.89 -7.31 -22.21
C VAL A 56 -6.83 -8.41 -22.17
N ARG A 57 -6.83 -9.27 -23.20
CA ARG A 57 -5.80 -10.33 -23.37
C ARG A 57 -4.43 -9.77 -23.77
N ASP A 58 -4.44 -8.61 -24.41
CA ASP A 58 -3.24 -7.95 -24.87
C ASP A 58 -2.41 -7.41 -23.71
N ARG A 59 -1.12 -7.25 -23.96
CA ARG A 59 -0.17 -6.73 -22.99
C ARG A 59 -0.29 -5.20 -22.91
N TYR A 60 -0.40 -4.68 -21.70
CA TYR A 60 -0.16 -3.27 -21.40
C TYR A 60 1.34 -3.02 -21.33
N ILE A 61 1.79 -1.94 -21.98
CA ILE A 61 3.20 -1.56 -22.02
C ILE A 61 3.32 -0.11 -21.57
N ARG A 62 4.30 0.14 -20.69
CA ARG A 62 4.85 1.47 -20.38
C ARG A 62 3.89 2.36 -19.59
N ALA A 63 3.27 3.37 -20.21
CA ALA A 63 2.78 4.56 -19.51
C ALA A 63 1.70 4.26 -18.45
N ALA A 64 0.69 3.45 -18.76
CA ALA A 64 -0.38 3.13 -17.82
C ALA A 64 0.10 2.24 -16.67
N VAL A 65 0.96 1.26 -16.95
CA VAL A 65 1.50 0.35 -15.93
C VAL A 65 2.37 1.12 -14.95
N VAL A 66 3.21 2.03 -15.47
CA VAL A 66 4.04 2.93 -14.67
C VAL A 66 3.16 3.87 -13.85
N ALA A 67 2.18 4.54 -14.47
CA ALA A 67 1.29 5.44 -13.75
C ALA A 67 0.54 4.74 -12.60
N VAL A 68 0.00 3.54 -12.81
CA VAL A 68 -0.70 2.80 -11.76
C VAL A 68 0.27 2.40 -10.63
N SER A 69 1.44 1.89 -10.98
CA SER A 69 2.42 1.38 -10.00
C SER A 69 3.10 2.51 -9.22
N ASP A 70 3.44 3.62 -9.87
CA ASP A 70 4.11 4.76 -9.23
C ASP A 70 3.20 5.48 -8.24
N ASN A 71 1.89 5.57 -8.51
CA ASN A 71 0.92 6.17 -7.58
C ASN A 71 0.66 5.30 -6.33
N LEU A 72 1.17 4.06 -6.27
CA LEU A 72 1.13 3.24 -5.04
C LEU A 72 2.27 3.57 -4.07
N LEU A 73 3.24 4.38 -4.51
CA LEU A 73 4.44 4.70 -3.76
C LEU A 73 4.44 6.17 -3.33
N PRO A 74 5.24 6.53 -2.32
CA PRO A 74 5.39 7.92 -1.91
C PRO A 74 5.92 8.81 -3.04
N ASP A 75 5.44 10.04 -3.15
CA ASP A 75 5.90 10.99 -4.19
C ASP A 75 7.32 11.51 -3.91
N SER A 76 7.74 11.49 -2.65
CA SER A 76 9.04 12.02 -2.22
C SER A 76 10.20 11.08 -2.57
N MET A 77 11.10 11.54 -3.45
CA MET A 77 12.33 10.80 -3.81
C MET A 77 13.23 10.45 -2.61
N PRO A 78 13.45 11.33 -1.61
CA PRO A 78 14.13 10.96 -0.37
C PRO A 78 13.47 9.81 0.38
N ILE A 79 12.14 9.72 0.40
CA ILE A 79 11.41 8.59 1.02
C ILE A 79 11.66 7.32 0.20
N ARG A 80 11.53 7.37 -1.13
CA ARG A 80 11.76 6.22 -2.02
C ARG A 80 13.19 5.65 -1.90
N ARG A 81 14.21 6.49 -1.76
CA ARG A 81 15.61 6.02 -1.58
C ARG A 81 15.80 5.22 -0.30
N ARG A 82 15.29 5.74 0.82
CA ARG A 82 15.37 5.05 2.12
C ARG A 82 14.56 3.76 2.12
N MET A 83 13.40 3.81 1.49
CA MET A 83 12.58 2.62 1.26
C MET A 83 13.32 1.54 0.47
N ALA A 84 14.10 1.91 -0.55
CA ALA A 84 14.94 0.97 -1.30
C ALA A 84 16.06 0.38 -0.44
N GLU A 85 16.80 1.21 0.30
CA GLU A 85 17.88 0.75 1.21
C GLU A 85 17.35 -0.29 2.21
N ARG A 86 16.20 0.02 2.79
CA ARG A 86 15.51 -0.77 3.80
C ARG A 86 15.05 -2.14 3.33
N VAL A 87 14.50 -2.23 2.13
CA VAL A 87 14.07 -3.50 1.54
C VAL A 87 15.17 -4.16 0.71
N HIS A 88 16.38 -3.60 0.76
CA HIS A 88 17.52 -4.00 -0.07
C HIS A 88 17.16 -4.12 -1.56
N ALA A 89 16.33 -3.18 -2.03
CA ALA A 89 15.89 -3.11 -3.42
C ALA A 89 17.08 -2.76 -4.33
N GLN A 90 17.01 -3.24 -5.57
CA GLN A 90 18.04 -2.97 -6.58
C GLN A 90 17.97 -1.53 -7.13
N GLY A 91 16.85 -0.85 -6.91
CA GLY A 91 16.54 0.47 -7.44
C GLY A 91 15.41 1.14 -6.70
N ILE A 92 15.09 2.35 -7.16
CA ILE A 92 14.05 3.23 -6.59
C ILE A 92 12.83 3.38 -7.50
N ASP A 93 12.79 2.61 -8.59
CA ASP A 93 11.62 2.54 -9.45
C ASP A 93 10.51 1.72 -8.80
N ALA A 94 9.29 1.82 -9.34
CA ALA A 94 8.15 1.20 -8.72
C ALA A 94 8.26 -0.32 -8.60
N TYR A 95 8.86 -0.97 -9.59
CA TYR A 95 8.98 -2.42 -9.61
C TYR A 95 9.88 -2.91 -8.47
N ASP A 96 11.06 -2.32 -8.35
CA ASP A 96 12.04 -2.70 -7.33
C ASP A 96 11.50 -2.43 -5.91
N LEU A 97 10.83 -1.30 -5.70
CA LEU A 97 10.25 -0.95 -4.41
C LEU A 97 9.05 -1.84 -4.05
N LEU A 98 8.09 -2.04 -4.96
CA LEU A 98 6.89 -2.83 -4.70
C LEU A 98 7.20 -4.31 -4.48
N THR A 99 8.31 -4.82 -5.01
CA THR A 99 8.79 -6.18 -4.68
C THR A 99 9.06 -6.35 -3.18
N GLY A 100 9.58 -5.30 -2.54
CA GLY A 100 9.91 -5.31 -1.11
C GLY A 100 8.74 -4.99 -0.20
N VAL A 101 7.91 -4.00 -0.57
CA VAL A 101 6.86 -3.46 0.31
C VAL A 101 5.43 -3.80 -0.11
N GLY A 102 5.23 -4.31 -1.32
CA GLY A 102 3.94 -4.29 -1.99
C GLY A 102 2.96 -5.34 -1.50
N ARG A 103 3.24 -6.02 -0.38
CA ARG A 103 2.38 -7.07 0.18
C ARG A 103 1.06 -6.53 0.74
N ASP A 104 1.01 -5.24 1.06
CA ASP A 104 -0.20 -4.53 1.51
C ASP A 104 -0.17 -3.08 0.99
N CYS A 105 -0.69 -2.88 -0.22
CA CYS A 105 -0.83 -1.56 -0.84
C CYS A 105 -2.21 -0.94 -0.61
N VAL A 106 -2.40 0.30 -1.07
CA VAL A 106 -3.75 0.87 -1.21
C VAL A 106 -4.56 0.03 -2.19
N GLY A 107 -5.82 -0.20 -1.85
CA GLY A 107 -6.74 -0.95 -2.68
C GLY A 107 -6.44 -2.45 -2.69
N PRO A 108 -6.61 -3.11 -3.85
CA PRO A 108 -6.63 -4.57 -3.96
C PRO A 108 -5.25 -5.19 -4.09
N LEU A 109 -4.25 -4.37 -4.43
CA LEU A 109 -2.99 -4.83 -4.98
C LEU A 109 -2.09 -5.41 -3.92
N GLN A 110 -1.62 -6.62 -4.18
CA GLN A 110 -0.51 -7.23 -3.46
C GLN A 110 0.55 -7.69 -4.46
N PHE A 111 1.80 -7.34 -4.22
CA PHE A 111 2.97 -7.77 -4.97
C PHE A 111 3.73 -8.79 -4.13
N LEU A 112 3.75 -10.04 -4.61
CA LEU A 112 4.48 -11.12 -3.94
C LEU A 112 5.72 -11.51 -4.74
N PRO A 113 6.86 -11.75 -4.08
CA PRO A 113 8.00 -12.39 -4.72
C PRO A 113 7.67 -13.79 -5.23
N ASP A 114 8.45 -14.24 -6.20
CA ASP A 114 8.28 -15.54 -6.80
C ASP A 114 8.43 -16.71 -5.85
N GLY A 115 7.60 -17.73 -6.09
CA GLY A 115 7.54 -18.92 -5.24
C GLY A 115 6.84 -18.71 -3.90
N ILE A 116 6.37 -17.49 -3.61
CA ILE A 116 5.50 -17.23 -2.45
C ILE A 116 4.05 -17.31 -2.90
N GLU A 117 3.38 -18.37 -2.48
CA GLU A 117 1.95 -18.51 -2.69
C GLU A 117 1.18 -17.54 -1.78
N PRO A 118 0.16 -16.84 -2.30
CA PRO A 118 -0.77 -16.14 -1.42
C PRO A 118 -1.45 -17.15 -0.53
N GLY A 119 -1.34 -16.95 0.79
CA GLY A 119 -2.07 -17.74 1.76
C GLY A 119 -3.58 -17.66 1.54
N ALA A 120 -4.35 -18.34 2.38
CA ALA A 120 -5.81 -18.33 2.26
C ALA A 120 -6.40 -16.91 2.31
N ALA A 121 -7.48 -16.69 1.56
CA ALA A 121 -8.21 -15.42 1.50
C ALA A 121 -8.60 -14.91 2.88
N GLY A 122 -8.09 -13.74 3.24
CA GLY A 122 -8.35 -13.10 4.52
C GLY A 122 -7.93 -13.96 5.72
N ALA A 123 -6.90 -14.80 5.55
CA ALA A 123 -6.15 -15.33 6.68
C ALA A 123 -5.64 -14.17 7.52
N VAL A 124 -5.78 -14.31 8.84
CA VAL A 124 -5.30 -13.33 9.80
C VAL A 124 -4.10 -13.91 10.52
N ASP A 125 -2.92 -13.40 10.18
CA ASP A 125 -1.68 -13.70 10.89
C ASP A 125 -0.90 -12.41 11.14
N GLY A 126 -0.29 -12.31 12.31
CA GLY A 126 0.35 -11.09 12.75
C GLY A 126 1.06 -11.26 14.07
N ARG A 127 2.15 -10.52 14.22
CA ARG A 127 2.83 -10.39 15.51
C ARG A 127 2.15 -9.27 16.31
N PRO A 128 1.71 -9.52 17.55
CA PRO A 128 1.19 -8.44 18.39
C PRO A 128 2.27 -7.39 18.60
N VAL A 129 1.85 -6.13 18.64
CA VAL A 129 2.68 -4.96 18.93
C VAL A 129 2.05 -4.20 20.09
N ASP A 130 2.88 -3.68 20.99
CA ASP A 130 2.47 -2.84 22.10
C ASP A 130 2.70 -1.37 21.80
N ASP A 131 2.28 -0.51 22.73
CA ASP A 131 2.34 0.94 22.56
C ASP A 131 3.79 1.44 22.42
N GLU A 132 4.75 0.80 23.09
CA GLU A 132 6.18 1.13 22.97
C GLU A 132 6.73 0.81 21.57
N GLU A 133 6.39 -0.34 21.02
CA GLU A 133 6.77 -0.66 19.65
C GLU A 133 6.07 0.23 18.62
N ILE A 134 4.79 0.56 18.81
CA ILE A 134 4.08 1.50 17.94
C ILE A 134 4.72 2.88 18.00
N ALA A 135 5.06 3.36 19.20
CA ALA A 135 5.74 4.63 19.39
C ALA A 135 7.11 4.67 18.69
N ARG A 136 7.91 3.60 18.78
CA ARG A 136 9.15 3.46 18.00
C ARG A 136 8.89 3.53 16.50
N LEU A 137 7.94 2.72 15.99
CA LEU A 137 7.58 2.73 14.57
C LEU A 137 7.13 4.10 14.06
N LEU A 138 6.52 4.93 14.91
CA LEU A 138 6.12 6.29 14.55
C LEU A 138 7.26 7.29 14.70
N GLY A 139 8.12 7.10 15.70
CA GLY A 139 9.36 7.86 15.89
C GLY A 139 10.28 7.71 14.69
N ASP A 140 10.59 6.49 14.28
CA ASP A 140 11.44 6.19 13.11
C ASP A 140 10.89 6.84 11.83
N LEU A 141 9.56 6.94 11.73
CA LEU A 141 8.86 7.57 10.62
C LEU A 141 8.96 9.11 10.62
N LEU A 142 9.12 9.74 11.78
CA LEU A 142 9.28 11.20 11.93
C LEU A 142 10.75 11.62 11.94
N GLU A 143 11.63 10.78 12.50
CA GLU A 143 13.09 10.93 12.55
C GLU A 143 13.77 10.67 11.21
N LEU A 144 12.99 10.63 10.13
CA LEU A 144 13.40 10.73 8.73
C LEU A 144 14.14 12.05 8.38
N GLY A 145 14.86 12.64 9.32
CA GLY A 145 15.81 13.74 9.18
C GLY A 145 17.28 13.35 9.30
N GLU A 146 17.69 12.34 10.07
CA GLU A 146 19.11 11.97 10.26
C GLU A 146 19.22 10.63 11.01
N ASP A 147 19.75 9.59 10.34
CA ASP A 147 20.11 8.25 10.84
C ASP A 147 19.02 7.21 11.24
N GLU A 148 19.31 5.99 10.77
CA GLU A 148 18.78 4.63 11.07
C GLU A 148 17.30 4.24 10.78
N ASP A 149 17.17 3.25 9.88
CA ASP A 149 16.16 2.20 9.65
C ASP A 149 14.64 2.36 10.00
N PHE A 150 13.80 2.16 8.94
CA PHE A 150 12.33 1.84 8.91
C PHE A 150 11.33 3.01 9.17
N PRO A 151 10.01 3.03 8.77
CA PRO A 151 9.02 2.02 8.31
C PRO A 151 8.27 2.31 6.95
N ILE A 152 7.20 1.54 6.60
CA ILE A 152 6.56 1.44 5.27
C ILE A 152 5.65 2.65 5.05
N SER A 153 6.00 3.49 4.06
CA SER A 153 5.21 4.66 3.68
C SER A 153 4.16 4.27 2.64
N ILE A 154 2.90 4.46 3.00
CA ILE A 154 1.75 4.38 2.09
C ILE A 154 1.74 5.64 1.22
N ALA A 155 1.36 5.51 -0.06
CA ALA A 155 1.26 6.62 -1.02
C ALA A 155 0.72 7.94 -0.44
N GLY A 156 1.27 9.05 -0.93
CA GLY A 156 0.98 10.41 -0.49
C GLY A 156 2.18 11.09 0.20
N ALA A 157 2.04 12.41 0.43
CA ALA A 157 3.14 13.26 0.90
C ALA A 157 3.37 13.24 2.42
N GLN A 158 2.40 12.77 3.21
CA GLN A 158 2.48 12.70 4.67
C GLN A 158 2.95 11.32 5.11
N GLU A 159 3.93 11.33 6.01
CA GLU A 159 4.41 10.17 6.73
C GLU A 159 3.27 9.47 7.48
N LYS A 160 3.09 8.18 7.20
CA LYS A 160 2.11 7.31 7.84
C LYS A 160 2.54 5.85 7.74
N THR A 161 2.08 5.05 8.70
CA THR A 161 2.20 3.59 8.69
C THR A 161 0.82 2.96 8.74
N ALA A 162 0.73 1.65 8.59
CA ALA A 162 -0.53 0.92 8.78
C ALA A 162 -0.33 -0.35 9.60
N LEU A 163 -1.34 -0.67 10.40
CA LEU A 163 -1.35 -1.83 11.28
C LEU A 163 -2.71 -2.55 11.21
N LEU A 164 -2.71 -3.79 11.65
CA LEU A 164 -3.91 -4.56 11.85
C LEU A 164 -4.42 -4.33 13.29
N PHE A 165 -5.64 -3.81 13.43
CA PHE A 165 -6.38 -3.88 14.68
C PHE A 165 -7.33 -5.06 14.65
N TRP A 166 -7.11 -6.04 15.53
CA TRP A 166 -7.92 -7.26 15.57
C TRP A 166 -8.13 -7.71 17.00
N LYS A 167 -9.39 -8.03 17.36
CA LYS A 167 -9.78 -8.51 18.70
C LYS A 167 -9.28 -7.58 19.83
N GLY A 168 -9.33 -6.27 19.60
CA GLY A 168 -8.94 -5.26 20.59
C GLY A 168 -7.43 -5.09 20.79
N ARG A 169 -6.60 -5.57 19.86
CA ARG A 169 -5.13 -5.46 19.94
C ARG A 169 -4.54 -5.07 18.59
N TRP A 170 -3.39 -4.41 18.64
CA TRP A 170 -2.59 -4.04 17.48
C TRP A 170 -1.65 -5.19 17.07
N TYR A 171 -1.51 -5.37 15.77
CA TYR A 171 -0.66 -6.37 15.15
C TYR A 171 0.10 -5.78 13.97
N LYS A 172 1.37 -6.18 13.85
CA LYS A 172 2.12 -6.10 12.60
C LYS A 172 1.72 -7.31 11.75
N PRO A 173 1.09 -7.12 10.58
CA PRO A 173 0.63 -8.24 9.78
C PRO A 173 1.80 -9.07 9.24
N LEU A 174 1.55 -10.36 9.05
CA LEU A 174 2.46 -11.28 8.39
C LEU A 174 1.89 -11.73 7.03
N ALA A 175 2.79 -12.09 6.12
CA ALA A 175 2.47 -12.57 4.77
C ALA A 175 1.52 -11.61 4.01
N THR A 176 0.32 -12.06 3.66
CA THR A 176 -0.70 -11.33 2.90
C THR A 176 -1.82 -10.77 3.77
N THR A 177 -1.66 -10.81 5.11
CA THR A 177 -2.65 -10.30 6.04
C THR A 177 -2.81 -8.79 5.86
N ALA A 178 -4.04 -8.34 5.65
CA ALA A 178 -4.34 -6.93 5.46
C ALA A 178 -4.19 -6.12 6.77
N THR A 179 -3.55 -4.96 6.70
CA THR A 179 -3.77 -3.90 7.69
C THR A 179 -5.20 -3.37 7.59
N THR A 180 -5.69 -2.79 8.68
CA THR A 180 -7.07 -2.25 8.78
C THR A 180 -7.10 -0.79 9.18
N HIS A 181 -6.00 -0.26 9.71
CA HIS A 181 -5.92 1.13 10.11
C HIS A 181 -4.62 1.76 9.62
N ILE A 182 -4.74 3.02 9.22
CA ILE A 182 -3.61 3.90 8.94
C ILE A 182 -3.36 4.72 10.21
N LEU A 183 -2.12 4.77 10.64
CA LEU A 183 -1.66 5.57 11.76
C LEU A 183 -0.88 6.75 11.21
N LYS A 184 -1.37 7.97 11.50
CA LYS A 184 -0.73 9.21 11.10
C LYS A 184 -0.19 9.94 12.33
N PRO A 185 1.14 10.04 12.49
CA PRO A 185 1.72 10.76 13.61
C PRO A 185 1.46 12.27 13.51
N GLN A 186 1.66 12.96 14.62
CA GLN A 186 1.79 14.42 14.64
C GLN A 186 2.94 14.85 13.73
N LEU A 187 2.70 15.87 12.91
CA LEU A 187 3.73 16.48 12.11
C LEU A 187 4.25 17.74 12.80
N ASP A 188 5.50 18.09 12.54
CA ASP A 188 6.09 19.34 13.01
C ASP A 188 6.09 20.40 11.90
N ARG A 189 7.03 21.34 11.96
CA ARG A 189 7.23 22.33 10.90
C ARG A 189 7.89 21.68 9.69
N LEU A 190 7.26 21.86 8.54
CA LEU A 190 7.84 21.46 7.26
C LEU A 190 8.96 22.43 6.82
N PRO A 191 9.91 21.98 5.96
CA PRO A 191 10.99 22.84 5.44
C PRO A 191 10.51 24.09 4.70
N ASN A 192 9.30 24.09 4.17
CA ASN A 192 8.67 25.22 3.50
C ASN A 192 8.08 26.27 4.48
N GLY A 193 8.23 26.07 5.79
CA GLY A 193 7.77 26.98 6.84
C GLY A 193 6.34 26.75 7.32
N LEU A 194 5.63 25.76 6.77
CA LEU A 194 4.28 25.42 7.23
C LEU A 194 4.33 24.77 8.61
N ASN A 195 3.56 25.30 9.56
CA ASN A 195 3.44 24.74 10.90
C ASN A 195 2.30 23.72 10.95
N LEU A 196 2.64 22.44 11.09
CA LEU A 196 1.69 21.34 11.19
C LEU A 196 1.66 20.71 12.59
N SER A 197 2.16 21.39 13.64
CA SER A 197 2.16 20.90 15.03
C SER A 197 0.78 20.61 15.65
N TYR A 198 -0.30 20.75 14.89
CA TYR A 198 -1.67 20.34 15.23
C TYR A 198 -2.30 19.50 14.12
N SER A 199 -1.51 18.76 13.35
CA SER A 199 -1.97 18.00 12.17
C SER A 199 -3.03 16.97 12.54
N VAL A 200 -2.84 16.24 13.65
CA VAL A 200 -3.81 15.24 14.11
C VAL A 200 -5.13 15.89 14.50
N GLU A 201 -5.12 16.93 15.33
CA GLU A 201 -6.33 17.64 15.74
C GLU A 201 -7.06 18.27 14.56
N ASN A 202 -6.30 18.86 13.62
CA ASN A 202 -6.86 19.49 12.44
C ASN A 202 -7.58 18.46 11.56
N GLU A 203 -6.91 17.36 11.21
CA GLU A 203 -7.51 16.33 10.38
C GLU A 203 -8.67 15.63 11.10
N PHE A 204 -8.56 15.38 12.42
CA PHE A 204 -9.66 14.84 13.23
C PHE A 204 -10.88 15.75 13.18
N PHE A 205 -10.69 17.05 13.42
CA PHE A 205 -11.78 18.02 13.38
C PHE A 205 -12.44 18.07 12.00
N CYS A 206 -11.65 18.14 10.94
CA CYS A 206 -12.15 18.18 9.57
C CYS A 206 -13.01 16.95 9.24
N LEU A 207 -12.53 15.74 9.56
CA LEU A 207 -13.24 14.50 9.29
C LEU A 207 -14.49 14.32 10.16
N LYS A 208 -14.47 14.77 11.43
CA LYS A 208 -15.68 14.80 12.26
C LYS A 208 -16.71 15.80 11.73
N LEU A 209 -16.27 16.96 11.25
CA LEU A 209 -17.14 17.97 10.66
C LEU A 209 -17.79 17.44 9.37
N THR A 210 -17.03 16.84 8.46
CA THR A 210 -17.59 16.26 7.22
C THR A 210 -18.59 15.15 7.53
N ALA A 211 -18.29 14.29 8.50
CA ALA A 211 -19.23 13.25 8.95
C ALA A 211 -20.52 13.86 9.54
N ALA A 212 -20.40 14.91 10.37
CA ALA A 212 -21.56 15.62 10.95
C ALA A 212 -22.42 16.32 9.88
N LEU A 213 -21.83 16.70 8.76
CA LEU A 213 -22.53 17.24 7.59
C LEU A 213 -23.16 16.16 6.70
N GLY A 214 -23.01 14.87 7.04
CA GLY A 214 -23.59 13.74 6.29
C GLY A 214 -22.76 13.27 5.10
N LEU A 215 -21.50 13.71 4.97
CA LEU A 215 -20.60 13.23 3.93
C LEU A 215 -19.96 11.89 4.33
N PRO A 216 -19.86 10.91 3.41
CA PRO A 216 -19.10 9.69 3.65
C PRO A 216 -17.67 10.04 4.09
N SER A 217 -17.30 9.61 5.28
CA SER A 217 -16.01 9.94 5.92
C SER A 217 -15.48 8.70 6.60
N ALA A 218 -14.16 8.52 6.60
CA ALA A 218 -13.52 7.40 7.29
C ALA A 218 -13.78 7.47 8.80
N ALA A 219 -13.91 6.31 9.44
CA ALA A 219 -13.96 6.26 10.90
C ALA A 219 -12.58 6.61 11.46
N ILE A 220 -12.57 7.47 12.49
CA ILE A 220 -11.34 8.03 13.05
C ILE A 220 -11.40 8.14 14.57
N ALA A 221 -10.22 7.95 15.18
CA ALA A 221 -9.93 8.15 16.58
C ALA A 221 -8.58 8.88 16.75
N ILE A 222 -8.43 9.61 17.85
CA ILE A 222 -7.12 10.06 18.31
C ILE A 222 -6.71 9.10 19.41
N GLU A 223 -5.55 8.46 19.24
CA GLU A 223 -4.93 7.59 20.22
C GLU A 223 -3.57 8.16 20.64
N GLU A 224 -3.06 7.68 21.76
CA GLU A 224 -1.75 8.06 22.29
C GLU A 224 -0.93 6.80 22.56
N PHE A 225 0.30 6.77 22.02
CA PHE A 225 1.24 5.65 22.18
C PHE A 225 2.53 6.19 22.79
N GLU A 226 2.81 5.88 24.06
CA GLU A 226 3.95 6.43 24.82
C GLU A 226 4.09 7.96 24.71
N GLY A 227 2.97 8.69 24.80
CA GLY A 227 2.94 10.15 24.69
C GLY A 227 2.91 10.69 23.25
N ASN A 228 3.07 9.83 22.24
CA ASN A 228 2.93 10.23 20.84
C ASN A 228 1.46 10.24 20.45
N ARG A 229 0.95 11.41 20.09
CA ARG A 229 -0.41 11.59 19.60
C ARG A 229 -0.52 11.17 18.14
N VAL A 230 -1.54 10.36 17.83
CA VAL A 230 -1.71 9.73 16.51
C VAL A 230 -3.16 9.80 16.07
N LEU A 231 -3.37 10.17 14.81
CA LEU A 231 -4.65 9.97 14.17
C LEU A 231 -4.74 8.53 13.65
N VAL A 232 -5.67 7.77 14.20
CA VAL A 232 -6.00 6.41 13.76
C VAL A 232 -7.17 6.49 12.79
N VAL A 233 -6.96 6.03 11.56
CA VAL A 233 -7.96 6.07 10.48
C VAL A 233 -8.29 4.64 10.04
N GLU A 234 -9.56 4.25 10.15
CA GLU A 234 -10.04 2.98 9.63
C GLU A 234 -10.00 2.99 8.10
N ARG A 235 -9.36 1.96 7.52
CA ARG A 235 -9.20 1.81 6.08
C ARG A 235 -10.53 1.46 5.43
N PHE A 236 -11.00 2.33 4.53
CA PHE A 236 -12.21 2.10 3.75
C PHE A 236 -11.99 1.23 2.51
N ASP A 237 -10.73 0.95 2.14
CA ASP A 237 -10.33 -0.06 1.15
C ASP A 237 -10.20 -1.47 1.77
N ARG A 238 -10.72 -1.66 2.98
CA ARG A 238 -10.71 -2.92 3.71
C ARG A 238 -12.10 -3.22 4.23
N ARG A 239 -12.45 -4.51 4.30
CA ARG A 239 -13.73 -4.94 4.86
C ARG A 239 -13.62 -6.23 5.64
N TRP A 240 -14.13 -6.23 6.86
CA TRP A 240 -14.38 -7.45 7.61
C TRP A 240 -15.60 -8.19 7.06
N THR A 241 -15.42 -9.45 6.73
CA THR A 241 -16.50 -10.39 6.40
C THR A 241 -17.24 -10.84 7.66
N GLY A 242 -18.44 -11.41 7.49
CA GLY A 242 -19.22 -11.94 8.62
C GLY A 242 -18.51 -13.06 9.40
N ASP A 243 -17.52 -13.71 8.79
CA ASP A 243 -16.66 -14.72 9.40
C ASP A 243 -15.29 -14.17 9.85
N ASN A 244 -15.18 -12.85 10.07
CA ASN A 244 -14.02 -12.16 10.63
C ASN A 244 -12.72 -12.31 9.81
N ARG A 245 -12.83 -12.30 8.49
CA ARG A 245 -11.68 -12.19 7.58
C ARG A 245 -11.60 -10.77 7.01
N PRO A 246 -10.43 -10.11 7.05
CA PRO A 246 -10.23 -8.82 6.41
C PRO A 246 -9.98 -9.04 4.92
N LEU A 247 -10.80 -8.43 4.07
CA LEU A 247 -10.67 -8.46 2.62
C LEU A 247 -10.19 -7.11 2.09
N HIS A 248 -9.44 -7.15 0.99
CA HIS A 248 -9.05 -5.98 0.22
C HIS A 248 -10.21 -5.59 -0.71
N LEU A 249 -10.60 -4.32 -0.67
CA LEU A 249 -11.57 -3.77 -1.61
C LEU A 249 -10.81 -3.11 -2.77
N PRO A 250 -11.19 -3.39 -4.04
CA PRO A 250 -10.67 -2.65 -5.17
C PRO A 250 -10.90 -1.14 -5.01
N GLN A 251 -9.82 -0.39 -5.04
CA GLN A 251 -9.77 1.05 -4.93
C GLN A 251 -8.55 1.56 -5.70
N GLU A 252 -8.74 2.68 -6.37
CA GLU A 252 -7.67 3.44 -7.01
C GLU A 252 -7.94 4.94 -6.84
N ASP A 253 -6.90 5.76 -6.98
CA ASP A 253 -7.08 7.21 -7.04
C ASP A 253 -7.37 7.70 -8.47
N CYS A 254 -7.68 8.99 -8.60
CA CYS A 254 -7.99 9.60 -9.90
C CYS A 254 -6.77 9.62 -10.85
N CYS A 255 -5.54 9.69 -10.33
CA CYS A 255 -4.33 9.67 -11.14
C CYS A 255 -4.15 8.29 -11.79
N GLN A 256 -4.33 7.22 -11.02
CA GLN A 256 -4.35 5.84 -11.51
C GLN A 256 -5.45 5.62 -12.54
N ALA A 257 -6.68 6.03 -12.23
CA ALA A 257 -7.82 5.88 -13.14
C ALA A 257 -7.63 6.63 -14.48
N LEU A 258 -6.97 7.78 -14.45
CA LEU A 258 -6.70 8.63 -15.62
C LEU A 258 -5.33 8.36 -16.28
N SER A 259 -4.56 7.38 -15.79
CA SER A 259 -3.20 7.10 -16.25
C SER A 259 -2.24 8.31 -16.16
N VAL A 260 -2.38 9.12 -15.10
CA VAL A 260 -1.53 10.28 -14.81
C VAL A 260 -0.46 9.88 -13.78
N PRO A 261 0.84 10.08 -14.06
CA PRO A 261 1.90 9.82 -13.09
C PRO A 261 1.84 10.84 -11.94
N PRO A 262 2.40 10.50 -10.75
CA PRO A 262 2.50 11.44 -9.65
C PRO A 262 3.33 12.67 -10.05
N PRO A 263 3.03 13.85 -9.45
CA PRO A 263 3.64 15.14 -9.81
C PRO A 263 5.11 15.29 -9.40
#